data_AF-A0A3D4MFM4-F1
#
_entry.id   AF-A0A3D4MFM4-F1
#
_cell.length_a   1.000
_cell.length_b   1.000
_cell.length_c   1.000
_cell.angle_alpha   90.00
_cell.angle_beta   90.00
_cell.angle_gamma   90.00
#
_symmetry.space_group_name_H-M   'P 1'
#
loop_
_entity.id
_entity.type
_entity.pdbx_description
1 polymer ?
#
loop_
_entity_poly.entity_id
_entity_poly.type
_entity_poly.pdbx_seq_one_letter_code
_entity_poly.pdbx_strand_id
1 'polypeptide(L)'
;MPKQNPDDLHKKLPPAANDATHEAPQEKPAKKSARAPKLDPNIAQRKASDPLASVWVTASAGTGKTKVLTDRVLRLMLSGATPDQILCLTFTKAGASVMTNRIREELSVWATCDDKKLEEKLTKLSGKAPDEATTKRARQMFAEFLDAHGGLKIQTIHSFSQSLIRRFPIESGIPPYFDVMDDQTAAEMLRESQADILRRIQREPNTPLARAVHAVTPEVSEDDFAALIGELTYRRGQLLAIFGEQGGLEETIDAVYDHLQAPRGIDG
;
A
#
# COMPACT_ATOMS: atom_id res chain seq x y z
N MET A 1 -0.59 -25.34 -51.87
CA MET A 1 -1.73 -24.45 -52.18
C MET A 1 -2.25 -23.84 -50.88
N PRO A 2 -2.76 -22.59 -50.90
CA PRO A 2 -2.93 -21.73 -49.73
C PRO A 2 -4.31 -21.81 -49.05
N LYS A 3 -4.31 -21.31 -47.81
CA LYS A 3 -5.33 -21.13 -46.74
C LYS A 3 -6.78 -20.81 -47.14
N GLN A 4 -7.73 -21.23 -46.30
CA GLN A 4 -8.95 -20.44 -45.96
C GLN A 4 -9.53 -20.80 -44.56
N ASN A 5 -10.10 -19.78 -43.93
CA ASN A 5 -10.50 -19.62 -42.52
C ASN A 5 -11.98 -20.03 -42.29
N PRO A 6 -12.37 -20.61 -41.15
CA PRO A 6 -13.77 -20.89 -40.85
C PRO A 6 -14.35 -19.86 -39.89
N ASP A 7 -14.95 -18.80 -40.44
CA ASP A 7 -15.94 -17.96 -39.75
C ASP A 7 -17.12 -17.81 -40.70
N ASP A 8 -18.10 -18.70 -40.57
CA ASP A 8 -19.53 -18.42 -40.76
C ASP A 8 -20.30 -19.73 -40.66
N LEU A 9 -21.24 -19.80 -39.72
CA LEU A 9 -22.56 -20.44 -39.86
C LEU A 9 -23.23 -20.47 -38.49
N HIS A 10 -24.19 -19.58 -38.26
CA HIS A 10 -25.56 -19.98 -37.90
C HIS A 10 -26.52 -18.78 -38.04
N LYS A 11 -27.32 -18.82 -39.11
CA LYS A 11 -28.54 -18.01 -39.31
C LYS A 11 -29.76 -18.84 -38.90
N LYS A 12 -30.63 -18.18 -38.10
CA LYS A 12 -32.10 -18.09 -38.17
C LYS A 12 -33.01 -19.31 -37.94
N LEU A 13 -34.05 -19.09 -37.14
CA LEU A 13 -35.48 -19.30 -37.48
C LEU A 13 -36.37 -18.32 -36.62
N PRO A 14 -37.70 -18.12 -36.86
CA PRO A 14 -38.32 -16.83 -37.22
C PRO A 14 -39.38 -16.31 -36.21
N PRO A 15 -40.08 -15.16 -36.46
CA PRO A 15 -40.84 -14.42 -35.45
C PRO A 15 -42.34 -14.74 -35.45
N ALA A 16 -43.02 -14.42 -34.33
CA ALA A 16 -44.48 -14.36 -34.25
C ALA A 16 -44.95 -12.92 -33.97
N ALA A 17 -46.07 -12.55 -34.58
CA ALA A 17 -46.55 -11.19 -34.82
C ALA A 17 -47.47 -10.62 -33.72
N ASN A 18 -47.67 -9.30 -33.78
CA ASN A 18 -48.64 -8.38 -33.13
C ASN A 18 -50.05 -8.96 -32.93
N ASP A 19 -50.92 -8.47 -32.03
CA ASP A 19 -51.39 -7.08 -31.95
C ASP A 19 -52.28 -6.79 -30.70
N ALA A 20 -52.61 -5.50 -30.53
CA ALA A 20 -53.72 -4.89 -29.75
C ALA A 20 -53.42 -4.19 -28.41
N THR A 21 -52.98 -2.94 -28.54
CA THR A 21 -53.59 -1.69 -28.00
C THR A 21 -54.15 -1.65 -26.57
N HIS A 22 -53.53 -0.82 -25.72
CA HIS A 22 -54.24 0.24 -24.99
C HIS A 22 -53.29 1.39 -24.63
N GLU A 23 -53.67 2.59 -25.07
CA GLU A 23 -52.94 3.85 -24.94
C GLU A 23 -53.29 4.56 -23.61
N ALA A 24 -52.28 5.04 -22.87
CA ALA A 24 -52.40 6.02 -21.78
C ALA A 24 -51.06 6.78 -21.60
N PRO A 25 -51.06 8.05 -21.16
CA PRO A 25 -50.12 9.06 -21.65
C PRO A 25 -48.72 9.01 -21.04
N GLN A 26 -47.73 9.38 -21.85
CA GLN A 26 -46.33 9.56 -21.46
C GLN A 26 -46.14 10.79 -20.54
N GLU A 27 -45.89 10.55 -19.25
CA GLU A 27 -45.19 11.51 -18.40
C GLU A 27 -43.69 11.20 -18.39
N LYS A 28 -42.88 12.08 -18.98
CA LYS A 28 -41.40 12.01 -18.91
C LYS A 28 -40.96 12.39 -17.49
N PRO A 29 -40.28 11.52 -16.72
CA PRO A 29 -39.70 11.96 -15.47
C PRO A 29 -38.40 12.72 -15.76
N ALA A 30 -38.46 14.05 -15.65
CA ALA A 30 -37.28 14.89 -15.54
C ALA A 30 -36.55 14.63 -14.21
N LYS A 31 -35.70 13.61 -14.14
CA LYS A 31 -34.77 13.44 -13.02
C LYS A 31 -33.49 14.24 -13.28
N LYS A 32 -33.53 15.54 -12.97
CA LYS A 32 -32.31 16.29 -12.64
C LYS A 32 -31.76 15.67 -11.34
N SER A 33 -30.71 14.85 -11.42
CA SER A 33 -29.98 14.45 -10.21
C SER A 33 -29.41 15.72 -9.60
N ALA A 34 -29.93 16.14 -8.45
CA ALA A 34 -29.36 17.23 -7.68
C ALA A 34 -27.92 16.83 -7.32
N ARG A 35 -26.96 17.39 -8.04
CA ARG A 35 -25.53 17.21 -7.76
C ARG A 35 -25.31 17.80 -6.38
N ALA A 36 -24.88 16.97 -5.42
CA ALA A 36 -24.48 17.44 -4.10
C ALA A 36 -23.59 18.68 -4.24
N PRO A 37 -23.78 19.72 -3.43
CA PRO A 37 -23.00 20.95 -3.55
C PRO A 37 -21.51 20.58 -3.52
N LYS A 38 -20.77 20.96 -4.57
CA LYS A 38 -19.32 20.77 -4.61
C LYS A 38 -18.76 21.55 -3.43
N LEU A 39 -18.38 20.85 -2.35
CA LEU A 39 -17.63 21.46 -1.27
C LEU A 39 -16.41 22.15 -1.87
N ASP A 40 -16.16 23.40 -1.46
CA ASP A 40 -14.92 24.09 -1.78
C ASP A 40 -13.75 23.17 -1.36
N PRO A 41 -12.89 22.76 -2.31
CA PRO A 41 -11.76 21.88 -2.02
C PRO A 41 -10.90 22.41 -0.87
N ASN A 42 -10.80 23.74 -0.71
CA ASN A 42 -10.04 24.34 0.40
C ASN A 42 -10.66 24.02 1.77
N ILE A 43 -12.00 23.98 1.88
CA ILE A 43 -12.68 23.64 3.13
C ILE A 43 -12.44 22.18 3.50
N ALA A 44 -12.57 21.27 2.54
CA ALA A 44 -12.33 19.85 2.76
C ALA A 44 -10.85 19.58 3.13
N GLN A 45 -9.90 20.24 2.45
CA GLN A 45 -8.48 20.13 2.74
C GLN A 45 -8.12 20.70 4.13
N ARG A 46 -8.69 21.84 4.53
CA ARG A 46 -8.53 22.39 5.89
C ARG A 46 -9.13 21.46 6.95
N LYS A 47 -10.27 20.84 6.69
CA LYS A 47 -10.84 19.85 7.62
C LYS A 47 -9.92 18.63 7.74
N ALA A 48 -9.35 18.15 6.63
CA ALA A 48 -8.42 17.03 6.62
C ALA A 48 -7.08 17.34 7.33
N SER A 49 -6.62 18.59 7.29
CA SER A 49 -5.39 18.99 7.97
C SER A 49 -5.57 19.33 9.46
N ASP A 50 -6.76 19.14 10.04
CA ASP A 50 -7.04 19.46 11.44
C ASP A 50 -6.26 18.55 12.41
N PRO A 51 -5.37 19.10 13.26
CA PRO A 51 -4.57 18.33 14.22
C PRO A 51 -5.37 17.40 15.13
N LEU A 52 -6.62 17.75 15.46
CA LEU A 52 -7.45 16.99 16.40
C LEU A 52 -8.25 15.86 15.73
N ALA A 53 -8.28 15.81 14.40
CA ALA A 53 -9.04 14.82 13.66
C ALA A 53 -8.18 13.62 13.25
N SER A 54 -8.71 12.41 13.37
CA SER A 54 -8.23 11.23 12.64
C SER A 54 -8.95 11.17 11.29
N VAL A 55 -8.19 11.15 10.20
CA VAL A 55 -8.75 11.35 8.85
C VAL A 55 -8.21 10.32 7.87
N TRP A 56 -9.11 9.86 7.01
CA TRP A 56 -8.76 9.12 5.80
C TRP A 56 -8.99 10.01 4.59
N VAL A 57 -7.95 10.22 3.79
CA VAL A 57 -8.01 11.10 2.61
C VAL A 57 -7.92 10.27 1.34
N THR A 58 -9.07 10.01 0.71
CA THR A 58 -9.12 9.46 -0.65
C THR A 58 -8.94 10.58 -1.65
N ALA A 59 -7.92 10.48 -2.51
CA ALA A 59 -7.73 11.49 -3.55
C ALA A 59 -7.03 10.90 -4.79
N SER A 60 -7.49 11.27 -5.98
CA SER A 60 -6.87 10.88 -7.26
C SER A 60 -5.48 11.50 -7.43
N ALA A 61 -4.69 11.06 -8.40
CA ALA A 61 -3.41 11.73 -8.72
C ALA A 61 -3.61 13.25 -8.94
N GLY A 62 -2.66 14.07 -8.48
CA GLY A 62 -2.71 15.53 -8.67
C GLY A 62 -3.69 16.33 -7.79
N THR A 63 -4.48 15.70 -6.93
CA THR A 63 -5.54 16.36 -6.13
C THR A 63 -5.08 16.99 -4.79
N GLY A 64 -3.76 17.10 -4.56
CA GLY A 64 -3.22 17.85 -3.41
C GLY A 64 -3.04 17.07 -2.10
N LYS A 65 -3.03 15.72 -2.12
CA LYS A 65 -2.75 14.89 -0.90
C LYS A 65 -1.50 15.35 -0.16
N THR A 66 -0.41 15.58 -0.90
CA THR A 66 0.85 16.05 -0.32
C THR A 66 0.70 17.41 0.33
N LYS A 67 -0.12 18.31 -0.25
CA LYS A 67 -0.40 19.63 0.35
C LYS A 67 -1.15 19.48 1.66
N VAL A 68 -2.19 18.65 1.70
CA VAL A 68 -2.95 18.36 2.93
C VAL A 68 -2.04 17.81 4.02
N LEU A 69 -1.13 16.90 3.68
CA LEU A 69 -0.21 16.29 4.64
C LEU A 69 0.83 17.30 5.16
N THR A 70 1.43 18.11 4.27
CA THR A 70 2.29 19.23 4.67
C THR A 70 1.56 20.21 5.59
N ASP A 71 0.33 20.59 5.23
CA ASP A 71 -0.50 21.50 6.02
C ASP A 71 -0.82 20.93 7.40
N ARG A 72 -1.07 19.62 7.47
CA ARG A 72 -1.30 18.92 8.74
C ARG A 72 -0.08 19.01 9.65
N VAL A 73 1.13 18.77 9.12
CA VAL A 73 2.36 18.88 9.90
C VAL A 73 2.56 20.32 10.42
N LEU A 74 2.40 21.31 9.55
CA LEU A 74 2.52 22.72 9.93
C LEU A 74 1.50 23.11 11.02
N ARG A 75 0.26 22.61 10.93
CA ARG A 75 -0.77 22.86 11.95
C ARG A 75 -0.51 22.15 13.26
N LEU A 76 0.04 20.92 13.24
CA LEU A 76 0.50 20.23 14.45
C LEU A 76 1.59 21.05 15.16
N MET A 77 2.55 21.57 14.41
CA MET A 77 3.62 22.40 14.96
C MET A 77 3.13 23.76 15.49
N LEU A 78 2.18 24.39 14.81
CA LEU A 78 1.49 25.59 15.30
C LEU A 78 0.72 25.31 16.60
N SER A 79 0.22 24.09 16.77
CA SER A 79 -0.47 23.65 18.00
C SER A 79 0.49 23.28 19.15
N GLY A 80 1.80 23.51 18.96
CA GLY A 80 2.83 23.31 19.98
C GLY A 80 3.63 22.02 19.85
N ALA A 81 3.35 21.16 18.87
CA ALA A 81 4.17 19.96 18.65
C ALA A 81 5.57 20.36 18.15
N THR A 82 6.61 19.78 18.75
CA THR A 82 7.97 19.92 18.23
C THR A 82 8.20 18.97 17.04
N PRO A 83 9.16 19.25 16.14
CA PRO A 83 9.39 18.39 14.96
C PRO A 83 9.61 16.91 15.29
N ASP A 84 10.30 16.61 16.38
CA ASP A 84 10.61 15.24 16.84
C ASP A 84 9.40 14.49 17.42
N GLN A 85 8.31 15.20 17.75
CA GLN A 85 7.04 14.61 18.19
C GLN A 85 6.14 14.15 17.03
N ILE A 86 6.52 14.45 15.78
CA ILE A 86 5.72 14.17 14.60
C ILE A 86 6.37 13.06 13.77
N LEU A 87 5.70 11.91 13.68
CA LEU A 87 6.06 10.80 12.79
C LEU A 87 5.23 10.84 11.50
N CYS A 88 5.89 10.93 10.36
CA CYS A 88 5.26 10.82 9.05
C CYS A 88 5.88 9.64 8.28
N LEU A 89 5.04 8.68 7.88
CA LEU A 89 5.45 7.50 7.14
C LEU A 89 5.08 7.61 5.66
N THR A 90 5.95 7.10 4.80
CA THR A 90 5.73 7.03 3.35
C THR A 90 6.28 5.71 2.77
N PHE A 91 5.96 5.42 1.52
CA PHE A 91 6.48 4.25 0.83
C PHE A 91 7.88 4.46 0.25
N THR A 92 8.20 5.68 -0.18
CA THR A 92 9.44 5.95 -0.94
C THR A 92 10.31 6.98 -0.27
N LYS A 93 11.64 6.80 -0.37
CA LYS A 93 12.62 7.78 0.12
C LYS A 93 12.43 9.15 -0.57
N ALA A 94 12.13 9.14 -1.87
CA ALA A 94 11.84 10.37 -2.62
C ALA A 94 10.62 11.13 -2.06
N GLY A 95 9.54 10.42 -1.70
CA GLY A 95 8.37 11.02 -1.08
C GLY A 95 8.69 11.67 0.27
N ALA A 96 9.59 11.07 1.05
CA ALA A 96 10.05 11.64 2.31
C ALA A 96 10.81 12.96 2.06
N SER A 97 11.81 12.94 1.18
CA SER A 97 12.61 14.14 0.85
C SER A 97 11.77 15.28 0.30
N VAL A 98 10.83 15.00 -0.62
CA VAL A 98 9.92 16.01 -1.19
C VAL A 98 9.09 16.68 -0.08
N MET A 99 8.60 15.91 0.89
CA MET A 99 7.79 16.45 1.97
C MET A 99 8.62 17.28 2.96
N THR A 100 9.80 16.78 3.33
CA THR A 100 10.75 17.52 4.19
C THR A 100 11.12 18.87 3.58
N ASN A 101 11.46 18.89 2.28
CA ASN A 101 11.82 20.12 1.58
C ASN A 101 10.67 21.12 1.56
N ARG A 102 9.43 20.68 1.27
CA ARG A 102 8.25 21.55 1.29
C ARG A 102 8.00 22.20 2.65
N ILE A 103 8.13 21.43 3.73
CA ILE A 103 7.94 21.95 5.09
C ILE A 103 9.05 22.97 5.40
N ARG A 104 10.30 22.62 5.11
CA ARG A 104 11.45 23.52 5.31
C ARG A 104 11.29 24.84 4.54
N GLU A 105 10.88 24.77 3.28
CA GLU A 105 10.65 25.95 2.43
C GLU A 105 9.54 26.84 3.01
N GLU A 106 8.40 26.25 3.40
CA GLU A 106 7.28 27.02 3.95
C GLU A 106 7.65 27.68 5.28
N LEU A 107 8.35 26.96 6.18
CA LEU A 107 8.85 27.52 7.45
C LEU A 107 9.89 28.64 7.23
N SER A 108 10.79 28.48 6.26
CA SER A 108 11.76 29.53 5.89
C SER A 108 11.06 30.80 5.42
N VAL A 109 10.01 30.66 4.61
CA VAL A 109 9.19 31.80 4.18
C VAL A 109 8.48 32.43 5.38
N TRP A 110 7.92 31.64 6.29
CA TRP A 110 7.27 32.17 7.50
C TRP A 110 8.24 32.92 8.41
N ALA A 111 9.49 32.49 8.50
CA ALA A 111 10.50 33.19 9.29
C ALA A 111 10.91 34.56 8.72
N THR A 112 10.78 34.76 7.40
CA THR A 112 11.43 35.90 6.70
C THR A 112 10.49 36.86 5.98
N CYS A 113 9.26 36.46 5.65
CA CYS A 113 8.31 37.34 4.95
C CYS A 113 7.80 38.50 5.83
N ASP A 114 7.19 39.52 5.23
CA ASP A 114 6.49 40.57 5.99
C ASP A 114 5.23 40.03 6.71
N ASP A 115 4.74 40.79 7.69
CA ASP A 115 3.62 40.35 8.55
C ASP A 115 2.32 40.17 7.78
N LYS A 116 2.05 41.01 6.77
CA LYS A 116 0.84 40.88 5.94
C LYS A 116 0.86 39.56 5.18
N LYS A 117 1.98 39.20 4.57
CA LYS A 117 2.15 37.93 3.84
C LYS A 117 2.09 36.73 4.77
N LEU A 118 2.62 36.83 5.99
CA LEU A 118 2.49 35.79 7.00
C LEU A 118 1.03 35.60 7.40
N GLU A 119 0.30 36.68 7.66
CA GLU A 119 -1.12 36.67 8.00
C GLU A 119 -1.95 35.98 6.91
N GLU A 120 -1.73 36.33 5.63
CA GLU A 120 -2.41 35.70 4.49
C GLU A 120 -2.15 34.18 4.43
N LYS A 121 -0.90 33.75 4.66
CA LYS A 121 -0.52 32.34 4.64
C LYS A 121 -1.13 31.55 5.80
N LEU A 122 -1.06 32.08 7.03
CA LEU A 122 -1.62 31.45 8.21
C LEU A 122 -3.15 31.38 8.12
N THR A 123 -3.79 32.44 7.63
CA THR A 123 -5.25 32.47 7.39
C THR A 123 -5.66 31.44 6.36
N LYS A 124 -4.89 31.28 5.28
CA LYS A 124 -5.15 30.25 4.27
C LYS A 124 -5.03 28.83 4.83
N LEU A 125 -4.06 28.61 5.73
CA LEU A 125 -3.78 27.32 6.37
C LEU A 125 -4.83 26.91 7.40
N SER A 126 -5.19 27.81 8.31
CA SER A 126 -6.09 27.53 9.45
C SER A 126 -7.56 27.89 9.18
N GLY A 127 -7.80 28.78 8.21
CA GLY A 127 -9.10 29.38 7.94
C GLY A 127 -9.46 30.55 8.87
N LYS A 128 -8.56 30.99 9.76
CA LYS A 128 -8.77 32.10 10.71
C LYS A 128 -7.54 33.02 10.73
N ALA A 129 -7.77 34.31 10.95
CA ALA A 129 -6.68 35.26 11.15
C ALA A 129 -5.84 34.84 12.38
N PRO A 130 -4.50 34.80 12.28
CA PRO A 130 -3.64 34.49 13.41
C PRO A 130 -3.70 35.59 14.46
N ASP A 131 -3.66 35.20 15.74
CA ASP A 131 -3.39 36.14 16.83
C ASP A 131 -1.87 36.40 16.96
N GLU A 132 -1.49 37.29 17.88
CA GLU A 132 -0.09 37.65 18.12
C GLU A 132 0.74 36.42 18.55
N ALA A 133 0.17 35.54 19.38
CA ALA A 133 0.82 34.32 19.85
C ALA A 133 1.10 33.34 18.70
N THR A 134 0.13 33.13 17.81
CA THR A 134 0.27 32.28 16.62
C THR A 134 1.32 32.85 15.66
N THR A 135 1.31 34.17 15.46
CA THR A 135 2.29 34.86 14.62
C THR A 135 3.70 34.66 15.17
N LYS A 136 3.90 34.90 16.46
CA LYS A 136 5.19 34.69 17.14
C LYS A 136 5.64 33.23 17.04
N ARG A 137 4.73 32.27 17.27
CA ARG A 137 4.99 30.84 17.13
C ARG A 137 5.48 30.50 15.71
N ALA A 138 4.74 30.94 14.69
CA ALA A 138 5.09 30.68 13.29
C ALA A 138 6.49 31.18 12.92
N ARG A 139 6.89 32.35 13.44
CA ARG A 139 8.24 32.93 13.23
C ARG A 139 9.36 32.08 13.85
N GLN A 140 9.09 31.41 14.97
CA GLN A 140 10.08 30.59 15.70
C GLN A 140 10.23 29.18 15.14
N MET A 141 9.18 28.65 14.49
CA MET A 141 9.14 27.25 14.05
C MET A 141 10.27 26.85 13.09
N PHE A 142 10.84 27.79 12.31
CA PHE A 142 11.98 27.47 11.44
C PHE A 142 13.26 27.20 12.25
N ALA A 143 13.52 27.99 13.30
CA ALA A 143 14.66 27.75 14.18
C ALA A 143 14.51 26.40 14.90
N GLU A 144 13.33 26.12 15.45
CA GLU A 144 13.04 24.81 16.08
C GLU A 144 13.20 23.64 15.12
N PHE A 145 12.81 23.81 13.86
CA PHE A 145 13.00 22.80 12.83
C PHE A 145 14.49 22.52 12.56
N LEU A 146 15.34 23.54 12.62
CA LEU A 146 16.79 23.40 12.45
C LEU A 146 17.49 22.82 13.69
N ASP A 147 17.02 23.21 14.88
CA ASP A 147 17.63 22.82 16.17
C ASP A 147 17.17 21.45 16.67
N ALA A 148 16.07 20.89 16.14
CA ALA A 148 15.55 19.61 16.57
C ALA A 148 16.58 18.48 16.38
N HIS A 149 17.14 17.99 17.49
CA HIS A 149 18.06 16.86 17.53
C HIS A 149 17.34 15.58 17.08
N GLY A 150 17.52 15.22 15.81
CA GLY A 150 16.83 14.12 15.16
C GLY A 150 15.78 14.55 14.12
N GLY A 151 15.48 15.84 14.04
CA GLY A 151 14.62 16.45 13.02
C GLY A 151 13.18 15.94 13.00
N LEU A 152 12.42 16.47 12.04
CA LEU A 152 11.10 15.94 11.70
C LEU A 152 11.23 14.51 11.15
N LYS A 153 10.54 13.53 11.75
CA LYS A 153 10.64 12.11 11.38
C LYS A 153 9.77 11.79 10.16
N ILE A 154 10.20 12.23 8.98
CA ILE A 154 9.63 11.81 7.70
C ILE A 154 10.48 10.67 7.12
N GLN A 155 9.96 9.45 7.14
CA GLN A 155 10.73 8.27 6.76
C GLN A 155 9.87 7.20 6.08
N THR A 156 10.52 6.21 5.46
CA THR A 156 9.80 5.07 4.93
C THR A 156 9.33 4.15 6.05
N ILE A 157 8.31 3.34 5.78
CA ILE A 157 7.87 2.29 6.71
C ILE A 157 9.05 1.39 7.08
N HIS A 158 9.87 0.97 6.11
CA HIS A 158 11.06 0.15 6.35
C HIS A 158 12.06 0.81 7.29
N SER A 159 12.40 2.08 7.06
CA SER A 159 13.35 2.80 7.92
C SER A 159 12.82 2.97 9.35
N PHE A 160 11.51 3.19 9.50
CA PHE A 160 10.87 3.22 10.82
C PHE A 160 10.95 1.86 11.52
N SER A 161 10.57 0.77 10.84
CA SER A 161 10.63 -0.58 11.41
C SER A 161 12.05 -0.97 11.81
N GLN A 162 13.05 -0.68 10.97
CA GLN A 162 14.46 -0.91 11.30
C GLN A 162 14.89 -0.12 12.54
N SER A 163 14.50 1.15 12.64
CA SER A 163 14.78 1.96 13.83
C SER A 163 14.11 1.40 15.09
N LEU A 164 12.92 0.80 14.97
CA LEU A 164 12.20 0.20 16.08
C LEU A 164 12.92 -1.06 16.58
N ILE A 165 13.28 -1.97 15.66
CA ILE A 165 14.02 -3.20 15.98
C ILE A 165 15.35 -2.86 16.68
N ARG A 166 16.10 -1.87 16.16
CA ARG A 166 17.36 -1.43 16.79
C ARG A 166 17.19 -0.87 18.20
N ARG A 167 16.03 -0.27 18.51
CA ARG A 167 15.75 0.32 19.81
C ARG A 167 15.20 -0.68 20.83
N PHE A 168 14.62 -1.78 20.36
CA PHE A 168 14.03 -2.85 21.18
C PHE A 168 14.53 -4.24 20.71
N PRO A 169 15.86 -4.48 20.73
CA PRO A 169 16.45 -5.69 20.16
C PRO A 169 16.04 -6.95 20.94
N ILE A 170 15.92 -6.85 22.27
CA ILE A 170 15.55 -7.97 23.14
C ILE A 170 14.13 -8.45 22.82
N GLU A 171 13.19 -7.52 22.71
CA GLU A 171 11.79 -7.79 22.40
C GLU A 171 11.60 -8.35 20.99
N SER A 172 12.43 -7.91 20.03
CA SER A 172 12.41 -8.43 18.66
C SER A 172 13.09 -9.80 18.50
N GLY A 173 13.92 -10.23 19.46
CA GLY A 173 14.79 -11.39 19.30
C GLY A 173 15.87 -11.24 18.21
N ILE A 174 16.18 -9.99 17.80
CA ILE A 174 17.14 -9.67 16.75
C ILE A 174 18.32 -8.93 17.38
N PRO A 175 19.59 -9.29 17.04
CA PRO A 175 20.75 -8.58 17.53
C PRO A 175 20.73 -7.08 17.20
N PRO A 176 21.24 -6.19 18.08
CA PRO A 176 21.22 -4.74 17.85
C PRO A 176 21.98 -4.30 16.59
N TYR A 177 23.04 -5.03 16.25
CA TYR A 177 23.96 -4.73 15.14
C TYR A 177 23.61 -5.53 13.87
N PHE A 178 22.33 -5.68 13.56
CA PHE A 178 21.93 -6.35 12.33
C PHE A 178 22.16 -5.46 11.10
N ASP A 179 22.55 -6.11 10.01
CA ASP A 179 22.56 -5.54 8.68
C ASP A 179 21.35 -6.01 7.88
N VAL A 180 20.83 -5.11 7.06
CA VAL A 180 19.73 -5.42 6.15
C VAL A 180 20.36 -6.03 4.91
N MET A 181 20.01 -7.28 4.62
CA MET A 181 20.42 -7.96 3.40
C MET A 181 19.84 -7.23 2.20
N ASP A 182 20.65 -7.02 1.16
CA ASP A 182 20.15 -6.61 -0.14
C ASP A 182 19.45 -7.79 -0.85
N ASP A 183 18.66 -7.46 -1.88
CA ASP A 183 17.83 -8.44 -2.59
C ASP A 183 18.67 -9.53 -3.27
N GLN A 184 19.88 -9.21 -3.74
CA GLN A 184 20.76 -10.17 -4.38
C GLN A 184 21.31 -11.16 -3.35
N THR A 185 21.89 -10.66 -2.26
CA THR A 185 22.39 -11.49 -1.16
C THR A 185 21.28 -12.38 -0.60
N ALA A 186 20.08 -11.83 -0.40
CA ALA A 186 18.93 -12.62 0.07
C ALA A 186 18.55 -13.74 -0.92
N ALA A 187 18.54 -13.46 -2.22
CA ALA A 187 18.24 -14.45 -3.25
C ALA A 187 19.33 -15.54 -3.40
N GLU A 188 20.60 -15.19 -3.17
CA GLU A 188 21.72 -16.14 -3.13
C GLU A 188 21.59 -17.08 -1.92
N MET A 189 21.38 -16.53 -0.71
CA MET A 189 21.20 -17.34 0.51
C MET A 189 19.98 -18.27 0.44
N LEU A 190 18.89 -17.83 -0.18
CA LEU A 190 17.72 -18.68 -0.41
C LEU A 190 18.03 -19.84 -1.36
N ARG A 191 18.75 -19.59 -2.46
CA ARG A 191 19.18 -20.65 -3.40
C ARG A 191 20.10 -21.66 -2.73
N GLU A 192 21.05 -21.20 -1.91
CA GLU A 192 21.92 -22.09 -1.13
C GLU A 192 21.11 -22.96 -0.17
N SER A 193 20.16 -22.37 0.55
CA SER A 193 19.26 -23.09 1.46
C SER A 193 18.41 -24.14 0.73
N GLN A 194 17.91 -23.81 -0.47
CA GLN A 194 17.18 -24.76 -1.32
C GLN A 194 18.06 -25.94 -1.75
N ALA A 195 19.29 -25.66 -2.20
CA ALA A 195 20.24 -26.69 -2.60
C ALA A 195 20.59 -27.63 -1.43
N ASP A 196 20.75 -27.10 -0.22
CA ASP A 196 21.03 -27.89 0.97
C ASP A 196 19.85 -28.80 1.39
N ILE A 197 18.62 -28.31 1.23
CA ILE A 197 17.41 -29.14 1.44
C ILE A 197 17.38 -30.29 0.42
N LEU A 198 17.67 -30.04 -0.86
CA LEU A 198 17.71 -31.08 -1.89
C LEU A 198 18.80 -32.12 -1.63
N ARG A 199 20.00 -31.68 -1.21
CA ARG A 199 21.07 -32.59 -0.79
C ARG A 199 20.66 -33.45 0.41
N ARG A 200 19.90 -32.89 1.36
CA ARG A 200 19.38 -33.64 2.51
C ARG A 200 18.36 -34.68 2.08
N ILE A 201 17.46 -34.34 1.16
CA ILE A 201 16.47 -35.27 0.58
C ILE A 201 17.17 -36.50 -0.03
N GLN A 202 18.25 -36.31 -0.78
CA GLN A 202 19.01 -37.41 -1.37
C GLN A 202 19.64 -38.35 -0.32
N ARG A 203 20.00 -37.83 0.86
CA ARG A 203 20.57 -38.62 1.97
C ARG A 203 19.49 -39.32 2.80
N GLU A 204 18.29 -38.75 2.87
CA GLU A 204 17.17 -39.22 3.68
C GLU A 204 15.91 -39.48 2.81
N PRO A 205 15.94 -40.47 1.89
CA PRO A 205 14.91 -40.65 0.86
C PRO A 205 13.53 -41.07 1.42
N ASN A 206 13.48 -41.56 2.67
CA ASN A 206 12.26 -42.05 3.29
C ASN A 206 11.48 -40.99 4.08
N THR A 207 11.89 -39.72 4.02
CA THR A 207 11.15 -38.62 4.68
C THR A 207 9.89 -38.25 3.89
N PRO A 208 8.84 -37.70 4.55
CA PRO A 208 7.66 -37.19 3.83
C PRO A 208 8.01 -36.15 2.77
N LEU A 209 8.96 -35.26 3.08
CA LEU A 209 9.46 -34.25 2.14
C LEU A 209 10.15 -34.88 0.92
N ALA A 210 10.99 -35.89 1.12
CA ALA A 210 11.65 -36.60 0.02
C ALA A 210 10.63 -37.26 -0.92
N ARG A 211 9.60 -37.93 -0.36
CA ARG A 211 8.52 -38.50 -1.17
C ARG A 211 7.76 -37.44 -1.97
N ALA A 212 7.41 -36.31 -1.34
CA ALA A 212 6.72 -35.21 -2.02
C ALA A 212 7.55 -34.63 -3.18
N VAL A 213 8.85 -34.40 -2.96
CA VAL A 213 9.74 -33.92 -4.03
C VAL A 213 9.91 -34.97 -5.13
N HIS A 214 10.09 -36.25 -4.78
CA HIS A 214 10.17 -37.34 -5.77
C HIS A 214 8.89 -37.53 -6.59
N ALA A 215 7.72 -37.21 -6.05
CA ALA A 215 6.46 -37.24 -6.80
C ALA A 215 6.37 -36.11 -7.83
N VAL A 216 6.92 -34.94 -7.52
CA VAL A 216 6.85 -33.76 -8.40
C VAL A 216 7.96 -33.74 -9.45
N THR A 217 9.17 -34.18 -9.11
CA THR A 217 10.37 -34.06 -9.96
C THR A 217 10.21 -34.67 -11.37
N PRO A 218 9.51 -35.82 -11.57
CA PRO A 218 9.30 -36.38 -12.91
C PRO A 218 8.37 -35.53 -13.81
N GLU A 219 7.50 -34.72 -13.21
CA GLU A 219 6.47 -33.95 -13.91
C GLU A 219 6.94 -32.57 -14.36
N VAL A 220 8.14 -32.15 -13.94
CA VAL A 220 8.69 -30.81 -14.21
C VAL A 220 10.14 -30.89 -14.66
N SER A 221 10.57 -29.93 -15.49
CA SER A 221 11.99 -29.78 -15.81
C SER A 221 12.78 -29.28 -14.58
N GLU A 222 14.11 -29.37 -14.63
CA GLU A 222 14.97 -28.83 -13.56
C GLU A 222 14.77 -27.31 -13.37
N ASP A 223 14.65 -26.56 -14.47
CA ASP A 223 14.41 -25.13 -14.46
C ASP A 223 13.02 -24.79 -13.90
N ASP A 224 11.99 -25.53 -14.31
CA ASP A 224 10.61 -25.34 -13.83
C ASP A 224 10.49 -25.69 -12.34
N PHE A 225 11.18 -26.73 -11.87
CA PHE A 225 11.23 -27.08 -10.47
C PHE A 225 11.86 -25.95 -9.63
N ALA A 226 13.01 -25.43 -10.05
CA ALA A 226 13.67 -24.33 -9.36
C ALA A 226 12.79 -23.07 -9.32
N ALA A 227 12.12 -22.74 -10.44
CA ALA A 227 11.17 -21.64 -10.52
C ALA A 227 9.98 -21.84 -9.58
N LEU A 228 9.41 -23.05 -9.53
CA LEU A 228 8.29 -23.40 -8.65
C LEU A 228 8.66 -23.24 -7.17
N ILE A 229 9.81 -23.77 -6.75
CA ILE A 229 10.30 -23.63 -5.37
C ILE A 229 10.57 -22.16 -5.02
N GLY A 230 11.12 -21.39 -5.97
CA GLY A 230 11.30 -19.94 -5.84
C GLY A 230 9.97 -19.23 -5.60
N GLU A 231 8.95 -19.51 -6.41
CA GLU A 231 7.62 -18.90 -6.29
C GLU A 231 6.91 -19.31 -4.98
N LEU A 232 7.00 -20.58 -4.58
CA LEU A 232 6.47 -21.06 -3.30
C LEU A 232 7.13 -20.35 -2.11
N THR A 233 8.45 -20.15 -2.17
CA THR A 233 9.21 -19.43 -1.13
C THR A 233 8.78 -17.96 -1.09
N TYR A 234 8.65 -17.32 -2.25
CA TYR A 234 8.22 -15.93 -2.36
C TYR A 234 6.78 -15.72 -1.84
N ARG A 235 5.86 -16.64 -2.16
CA ARG A 235 4.45 -16.59 -1.73
C ARG A 235 4.17 -17.26 -0.39
N ARG A 236 5.18 -17.69 0.35
CA ARG A 236 5.02 -18.45 1.61
C ARG A 236 4.00 -17.82 2.56
N GLY A 237 4.01 -16.49 2.71
CA GLY A 237 3.05 -15.80 3.59
C GLY A 237 1.59 -15.96 3.15
N GLN A 238 1.31 -15.90 1.85
CA GLN A 238 -0.04 -16.10 1.30
C GLN A 238 -0.48 -17.56 1.46
N LEU A 239 0.43 -18.51 1.20
CA LEU A 239 0.15 -19.94 1.37
C LEU A 239 -0.17 -20.27 2.83
N LEU A 240 0.64 -19.77 3.78
CA LEU A 240 0.38 -19.97 5.21
C LEU A 240 -0.94 -19.35 5.68
N ALA A 241 -1.32 -18.20 5.12
CA ALA A 241 -2.62 -17.59 5.40
C ALA A 241 -3.77 -18.48 4.90
N ILE A 242 -3.68 -19.00 3.68
CA ILE A 242 -4.66 -19.94 3.11
C ILE A 242 -4.75 -21.21 3.96
N PHE A 243 -3.61 -21.78 4.37
CA PHE A 243 -3.61 -22.96 5.25
C PHE A 243 -4.32 -22.67 6.57
N GLY A 244 -4.10 -21.48 7.14
CA GLY A 244 -4.81 -21.05 8.35
C GLY A 244 -6.31 -20.87 8.16
N GLU A 245 -6.74 -20.32 7.01
CA GLU A 245 -8.15 -20.11 6.69
C GLU A 245 -8.91 -21.41 6.43
N GLN A 246 -8.27 -22.40 5.80
CA GLN A 246 -8.87 -23.71 5.50
C GLN A 246 -8.80 -24.70 6.66
N GLY A 247 -8.03 -24.42 7.71
CA GLY A 247 -7.88 -25.29 8.88
C GLY A 247 -6.64 -26.18 8.88
N GLY A 248 -5.82 -26.12 7.83
CA GLY A 248 -4.58 -26.88 7.72
C GLY A 248 -4.17 -27.14 6.27
N LEU A 249 -3.06 -27.86 6.11
CA LEU A 249 -2.55 -28.27 4.80
C LEU A 249 -3.49 -29.28 4.14
N GLU A 250 -3.97 -30.28 4.89
CA GLU A 250 -4.81 -31.36 4.35
C GLU A 250 -6.16 -30.82 3.87
N GLU A 251 -6.79 -29.95 4.66
CA GLU A 251 -8.04 -29.28 4.30
C GLU A 251 -7.86 -28.34 3.11
N THR A 252 -6.68 -27.71 2.99
CA THR A 252 -6.35 -26.93 1.79
C THR A 252 -6.23 -27.83 0.56
N ILE A 253 -5.59 -28.99 0.68
CA ILE A 253 -5.49 -29.96 -0.41
C ILE A 253 -6.89 -30.41 -0.85
N ASP A 254 -7.78 -30.72 0.10
CA ASP A 254 -9.18 -31.06 -0.18
C ASP A 254 -9.91 -29.94 -0.92
N ALA A 255 -9.79 -28.71 -0.43
CA ALA A 255 -10.38 -27.54 -1.09
C ALA A 255 -9.86 -27.33 -2.51
N VAL A 256 -8.59 -27.64 -2.78
CA VAL A 256 -8.00 -27.58 -4.13
C VAL A 256 -8.61 -28.66 -5.03
N TYR A 257 -8.74 -29.90 -4.56
CA TYR A 257 -9.39 -30.97 -5.32
C TYR A 257 -10.85 -30.64 -5.63
N ASP A 258 -11.60 -30.15 -4.64
CA ASP A 258 -12.99 -29.71 -4.80
C ASP A 258 -13.10 -28.57 -5.82
N HIS A 259 -12.19 -27.59 -5.75
CA HIS A 259 -12.16 -26.46 -6.69
C HIS A 259 -11.85 -26.90 -8.13
N LEU A 260 -10.91 -27.84 -8.29
CA LEU A 260 -10.53 -28.40 -9.58
C LEU A 260 -11.51 -29.45 -10.09
N GLN A 261 -12.52 -29.83 -9.30
CA GLN A 261 -13.45 -30.92 -9.59
C GLN A 261 -12.72 -32.23 -9.88
N ALA A 262 -11.60 -32.47 -9.20
CA ALA A 262 -10.76 -33.64 -9.37
C ALA A 262 -10.90 -34.58 -8.16
N PRO A 263 -10.92 -35.91 -8.35
CA PRO A 263 -10.94 -36.85 -7.22
C PRO A 263 -9.61 -36.80 -6.46
N ARG A 264 -9.67 -36.81 -5.13
CA ARG A 264 -8.49 -36.91 -4.26
C ARG A 264 -7.82 -38.28 -4.47
N GLY A 265 -6.58 -38.26 -4.96
CA GLY A 265 -5.77 -39.45 -5.18
C GLY A 265 -6.19 -40.27 -6.40
N ILE A 266 -5.33 -40.30 -7.40
CA ILE A 266 -5.01 -41.58 -8.06
C ILE A 266 -3.52 -41.77 -7.80
N ASP A 267 -3.17 -42.17 -6.58
CA ASP A 267 -1.82 -42.62 -6.27
C ASP A 267 -1.65 -44.01 -6.90
N GLY A 268 -0.88 -44.07 -7.98
CA GLY A 268 -0.20 -45.27 -8.48
C GLY A 268 1.29 -45.11 -8.29
#